data_AF-A0A2T6N5T4-F1
#
_entry.id   AF-A0A2T6N5T4-F1
#
_cell.length_a   1.000
_cell.length_b   1.000
_cell.length_c   1.000
_cell.angle_alpha   90.00
_cell.angle_beta   90.00
_cell.angle_gamma   90.00
#
_symmetry.space_group_name_H-M   'P 1'
#
loop_
_entity.id
_entity.type
_entity.pdbx_description
1 polymer ?
#
loop_
_entity_poly.entity_id
_entity_poly.type
_entity_poly.pdbx_seq_one_letter_code
_entity_poly.pdbx_strand_id
1 'polypeptide(L)'
;MSDNNPGPIVHTATVMETMSSAGYTYIRVEEKGKIFWIALHETQVSVGEKVSFYEQMLMENFTSKSLNRTFDRILFVEAINRGTDLPTKDKAKPSQNIKPPEQHAEAQNPKELATPVGRFTIKEIFEKKDDLVGKVVEVKGKISKLSSQIMGRDWVHIEDGTGAKQENNNKIIFRTTQVGLAVGDEVVGKGVLYVNKDFGYGYFYPLIIEDAVFSK
;
A
#
# COMPACT_ATOMS: atom_id res chain seq x y z
N MET A 1 -18.41 -30.83 -26.29
CA MET A 1 -18.10 -31.83 -25.26
C MET A 1 -17.44 -31.08 -24.10
N SER A 2 -18.16 -31.02 -22.99
CA SER A 2 -17.68 -30.73 -21.62
C SER A 2 -16.98 -29.39 -21.36
N ASP A 3 -17.77 -28.31 -21.31
CA ASP A 3 -17.53 -27.16 -20.43
C ASP A 3 -17.60 -27.64 -18.97
N ASN A 4 -16.45 -28.02 -18.42
CA ASN A 4 -16.27 -28.29 -17.00
C ASN A 4 -15.17 -27.38 -16.47
N ASN A 5 -15.26 -26.09 -16.80
CA ASN A 5 -14.51 -25.08 -16.09
C ASN A 5 -15.40 -24.66 -14.91
N PRO A 6 -15.08 -25.03 -13.65
CA PRO A 6 -15.80 -24.44 -12.53
C PRO A 6 -15.58 -22.94 -12.63
N GLY A 7 -16.64 -22.20 -12.94
CA GLY A 7 -16.59 -20.75 -13.00
C GLY A 7 -16.00 -20.20 -11.70
N PRO A 8 -15.43 -18.99 -11.72
CA PRO A 8 -14.74 -18.45 -10.56
C PRO A 8 -15.70 -18.44 -9.36
N ILE A 9 -15.34 -19.18 -8.29
CA ILE A 9 -16.20 -19.35 -7.11
C ILE A 9 -16.27 -18.00 -6.41
N VAL A 10 -17.48 -17.42 -6.38
CA VAL A 10 -17.74 -16.13 -5.75
C VAL A 10 -18.17 -16.36 -4.31
N HIS A 11 -17.48 -15.69 -3.40
CA HIS A 11 -17.84 -15.60 -1.99
C HIS A 11 -18.33 -14.20 -1.67
N THR A 12 -19.29 -14.11 -0.76
CA THR A 12 -19.76 -12.82 -0.22
C THR A 12 -19.76 -12.91 1.29
N ALA A 13 -18.92 -12.11 1.92
CA ALA A 13 -18.68 -12.19 3.35
C ALA A 13 -18.70 -10.80 4.00
N THR A 14 -19.02 -10.76 5.29
CA THR A 14 -18.99 -9.53 6.10
C THR A 14 -17.64 -9.42 6.77
N VAL A 15 -17.02 -8.25 6.67
CA VAL A 15 -15.72 -7.96 7.27
C VAL A 15 -15.90 -7.79 8.77
N MET A 16 -15.21 -8.62 9.55
CA MET A 16 -15.20 -8.56 11.01
C MET A 16 -13.95 -7.84 11.54
N GLU A 17 -12.82 -7.98 10.84
CA GLU A 17 -11.53 -7.46 11.26
C GLU A 17 -10.65 -7.24 10.03
N THR A 18 -9.76 -6.27 10.06
CA THR A 18 -8.80 -6.04 8.96
C THR A 18 -7.46 -5.59 9.53
N MET A 19 -6.37 -6.10 8.96
CA MET A 19 -5.00 -5.78 9.34
C MET A 19 -4.14 -5.74 8.09
N SER A 20 -3.30 -4.72 7.95
CA SER A 20 -2.33 -4.65 6.85
C SER A 20 -0.93 -4.95 7.36
N SER A 21 -0.23 -5.90 6.73
CA SER A 21 1.14 -6.26 7.09
C SER A 21 1.87 -6.85 5.88
N ALA A 22 3.16 -6.55 5.74
CA ALA A 22 4.01 -7.02 4.64
C ALA A 22 3.42 -6.82 3.22
N GLY A 23 2.63 -5.76 3.00
CA GLY A 23 2.02 -5.47 1.69
C GLY A 23 0.77 -6.29 1.38
N TYR A 24 0.26 -7.05 2.35
CA TYR A 24 -1.01 -7.74 2.28
C TYR A 24 -2.00 -7.14 3.29
N THR A 25 -3.27 -7.13 2.92
CA THR A 25 -4.37 -6.90 3.84
C THR A 25 -4.98 -8.25 4.19
N TYR A 26 -4.89 -8.57 5.47
CA TYR A 26 -5.49 -9.72 6.12
C TYR A 26 -6.85 -9.29 6.64
N ILE A 27 -7.91 -9.89 6.13
CA ILE A 27 -9.27 -9.54 6.48
C ILE A 27 -9.94 -10.77 7.07
N ARG A 28 -10.44 -10.64 8.30
CA ARG A 28 -11.28 -11.66 8.90
C ARG A 28 -12.69 -11.44 8.41
N VAL A 29 -13.26 -12.45 7.78
CA VAL A 29 -14.60 -12.37 7.21
C VAL A 29 -15.50 -13.46 7.75
N GLU A 30 -16.79 -13.16 7.83
CA GLU A 30 -17.84 -14.12 8.13
C GLU A 30 -18.73 -14.34 6.91
N GLU A 31 -18.82 -15.59 6.46
CA GLU A 31 -19.74 -16.01 5.40
C GLU A 31 -20.68 -17.09 5.95
N LYS A 32 -21.99 -16.80 6.03
CA LYS A 32 -23.04 -17.76 6.44
C LYS A 32 -22.71 -18.50 7.75
N GLY A 33 -22.17 -17.78 8.75
CA GLY A 33 -21.77 -18.34 10.04
C GLY A 33 -20.40 -19.04 10.08
N LYS A 34 -19.64 -19.04 8.98
CA LYS A 34 -18.25 -19.52 8.93
C LYS A 34 -17.30 -18.34 8.94
N ILE A 35 -16.34 -18.34 9.87
CA ILE A 35 -15.33 -17.29 10.01
C ILE A 35 -14.01 -17.80 9.47
N PHE A 36 -13.40 -17.05 8.55
CA PHE A 36 -12.08 -17.36 8.01
C PHE A 36 -11.32 -16.08 7.63
N TRP A 37 -10.04 -16.21 7.37
CA TRP A 37 -9.21 -15.09 6.93
C TRP A 37 -9.10 -15.08 5.41
N ILE A 38 -9.16 -13.91 4.81
CA ILE A 38 -8.72 -13.67 3.44
C ILE A 38 -7.46 -12.80 3.46
N ALA A 39 -6.56 -13.04 2.52
CA ALA A 39 -5.42 -12.18 2.27
C ALA A 39 -5.46 -11.71 0.83
N LEU A 40 -5.22 -10.43 0.63
CA LEU A 40 -5.01 -9.90 -0.70
C LEU A 40 -3.96 -8.81 -0.67
N HIS A 41 -3.55 -8.39 -1.86
CA HIS A 41 -2.72 -7.20 -2.00
C HIS A 41 -3.35 -6.05 -1.25
N GLU A 42 -2.49 -5.23 -0.62
CA GLU A 42 -2.91 -4.16 0.26
C GLU A 42 -4.11 -3.37 -0.28
N THR A 43 -5.24 -3.50 0.42
CA THR A 43 -6.53 -2.95 0.02
C THR A 43 -7.18 -2.24 1.20
N GLN A 44 -7.94 -1.20 0.91
CA GLN A 44 -8.69 -0.48 1.93
C GLN A 44 -10.09 -1.08 2.05
N VAL A 45 -10.39 -1.57 3.24
CA VAL A 45 -11.66 -2.21 3.62
C VAL A 45 -12.01 -1.79 5.03
N SER A 46 -13.30 -1.61 5.33
CA SER A 46 -13.75 -1.25 6.68
C SER A 46 -14.36 -2.44 7.41
N VAL A 47 -14.24 -2.45 8.75
CA VAL A 47 -14.96 -3.41 9.58
C VAL A 47 -16.47 -3.15 9.47
N GLY A 48 -17.25 -4.23 9.33
CA GLY A 48 -18.70 -4.18 9.09
C GLY A 48 -19.10 -4.10 7.61
N GLU A 49 -18.14 -3.96 6.70
CA GLU A 49 -18.40 -3.87 5.26
C GLU A 49 -18.70 -5.24 4.66
N LYS A 50 -19.60 -5.31 3.67
CA LYS A 50 -19.87 -6.53 2.92
C LYS A 50 -19.03 -6.56 1.67
N VAL A 51 -18.20 -7.58 1.53
CA VAL A 51 -17.25 -7.73 0.42
C VAL A 51 -17.54 -8.99 -0.37
N SER A 52 -17.39 -8.90 -1.69
CA SER A 52 -17.48 -10.06 -2.59
C SER A 52 -16.14 -10.30 -3.26
N PHE A 53 -15.69 -11.55 -3.32
CA PHE A 53 -14.38 -11.91 -3.85
C PHE A 53 -14.40 -13.27 -4.53
N TYR A 54 -13.43 -13.46 -5.43
CA TYR A 54 -13.22 -14.73 -6.11
C TYR A 54 -12.21 -15.57 -5.32
N GLU A 55 -12.56 -16.84 -5.10
CA GLU A 55 -11.61 -17.81 -4.56
C GLU A 55 -10.43 -17.95 -5.53
N GLN A 56 -9.21 -17.86 -5.01
CA GLN A 56 -8.00 -18.13 -5.79
C GLN A 56 -7.17 -19.24 -5.16
N MET A 57 -6.62 -19.00 -3.97
CA MET A 57 -5.73 -19.97 -3.34
C MET A 57 -5.99 -20.06 -1.84
N LEU A 58 -6.59 -21.17 -1.41
CA LEU A 58 -6.76 -21.49 0.00
C LEU A 58 -5.48 -22.11 0.55
N MET A 59 -4.97 -21.55 1.65
CA MET A 59 -3.87 -22.11 2.42
C MET A 59 -4.34 -22.45 3.84
N GLU A 60 -3.94 -23.62 4.33
CA GLU A 60 -4.17 -24.05 5.71
C GLU A 60 -2.85 -23.97 6.50
N ASN A 61 -2.92 -23.66 7.81
CA ASN A 61 -1.76 -23.52 8.71
C ASN A 61 -0.72 -22.49 8.25
N PHE A 62 -1.16 -21.39 7.63
CA PHE A 62 -0.27 -20.35 7.13
C PHE A 62 0.30 -19.52 8.28
N THR A 63 1.63 -19.45 8.39
CA THR A 63 2.30 -18.59 9.38
C THR A 63 2.76 -17.30 8.71
N SER A 64 2.15 -16.18 9.09
CA SER A 64 2.63 -14.86 8.70
C SER A 64 3.78 -14.44 9.61
N LYS A 65 4.99 -14.40 9.05
CA LYS A 65 6.18 -13.89 9.77
C LYS A 65 6.06 -12.40 10.12
N SER A 66 5.33 -11.64 9.31
CA SER A 66 5.18 -10.20 9.49
C SER A 66 4.10 -9.83 10.51
N LEU A 67 3.12 -10.69 10.73
CA LEU A 67 2.14 -10.55 11.81
C LEU A 67 2.53 -11.36 13.06
N ASN A 68 3.62 -12.13 12.99
CA ASN A 68 4.01 -13.12 13.99
C ASN A 68 2.81 -13.98 14.44
N ARG A 69 1.99 -14.41 13.48
CA ARG A 69 0.70 -15.08 13.70
C ARG A 69 0.52 -16.25 12.74
N THR A 70 -0.04 -17.34 13.27
CA THR A 70 -0.46 -18.50 12.49
C THR A 70 -1.96 -18.47 12.25
N PHE A 71 -2.37 -18.77 11.02
CA PHE A 71 -3.75 -18.84 10.58
C PHE A 71 -4.09 -20.29 10.24
N ASP A 72 -5.10 -20.85 10.91
CA ASP A 72 -5.55 -22.21 10.61
C ASP A 72 -6.03 -22.34 9.17
N ARG A 73 -6.73 -21.31 8.67
CA ARG A 73 -7.17 -21.18 7.27
C ARG A 73 -7.10 -19.73 6.81
N ILE A 74 -6.46 -19.50 5.67
CA ILE A 74 -6.40 -18.22 5.00
C ILE A 74 -6.62 -18.39 3.50
N LEU A 75 -7.48 -17.58 2.91
CA LEU A 75 -7.79 -17.60 1.50
C LEU A 75 -7.17 -16.40 0.80
N PHE A 76 -6.21 -16.64 -0.07
CA PHE A 76 -5.66 -15.60 -0.92
C PHE A 76 -6.64 -15.29 -2.04
N VAL A 77 -6.94 -14.01 -2.24
CA VAL A 77 -7.86 -13.51 -3.25
C VAL A 77 -7.18 -12.40 -4.06
N GLU A 78 -7.53 -12.27 -5.34
CA GLU A 78 -6.93 -11.27 -6.22
C GLU A 78 -7.43 -9.86 -5.90
N ALA A 79 -8.75 -9.73 -5.70
CA ALA A 79 -9.41 -8.48 -5.40
C ALA A 79 -10.72 -8.72 -4.64
N ILE A 80 -11.14 -7.70 -3.89
CA ILE A 80 -12.46 -7.62 -3.26
C ILE A 80 -13.27 -6.51 -3.96
N ASN A 81 -14.56 -6.74 -4.17
CA ASN A 81 -15.52 -5.71 -4.58
C ASN A 81 -16.33 -5.27 -3.36
N ARG A 82 -16.53 -3.96 -3.22
CA ARG A 82 -17.32 -3.36 -2.15
C ARG A 82 -18.80 -3.37 -2.54
N GLY A 83 -19.64 -3.98 -1.72
CA GLY A 83 -21.08 -4.10 -1.99
C GLY A 83 -21.49 -5.43 -2.67
N THR A 84 -22.76 -5.50 -3.07
CA THR A 84 -23.38 -6.66 -3.74
C THR A 84 -23.23 -6.64 -5.27
N ASP A 85 -22.60 -5.60 -5.82
CA ASP A 85 -22.48 -5.43 -7.26
C ASP A 85 -21.20 -6.05 -7.81
N LEU A 86 -21.38 -6.90 -8.82
CA LEU A 86 -20.32 -7.53 -9.59
C LEU A 86 -19.69 -6.49 -10.55
N PRO A 87 -18.38 -6.59 -10.86
CA PRO A 87 -17.70 -5.58 -11.65
C PRO A 87 -18.16 -5.64 -13.11
N THR A 88 -18.89 -4.62 -13.57
CA THR A 88 -19.08 -4.37 -15.00
C THR A 88 -18.20 -3.20 -15.45
N LYS A 89 -17.45 -3.42 -16.53
CA LYS A 89 -16.75 -2.36 -17.27
C LYS A 89 -17.80 -1.51 -17.97
N ASP A 90 -17.98 -0.24 -17.58
CA ASP A 90 -18.23 0.83 -18.56
C ASP A 90 -18.12 2.25 -17.98
N LYS A 91 -17.27 3.03 -18.67
CA LYS A 91 -17.19 4.49 -18.88
C LYS A 91 -17.56 5.48 -17.77
N ALA A 92 -16.54 6.27 -17.42
CA ALA A 92 -16.63 7.56 -16.74
C ALA A 92 -17.57 8.57 -17.44
N LYS A 93 -18.32 9.35 -16.64
CA LYS A 93 -18.22 10.84 -16.56
C LYS A 93 -19.12 11.41 -15.43
N PRO A 94 -18.94 12.69 -15.03
CA PRO A 94 -19.01 13.16 -13.64
C PRO A 94 -20.32 13.89 -13.31
N SER A 95 -20.66 13.96 -12.02
CA SER A 95 -21.51 15.02 -11.44
C SER A 95 -21.28 15.03 -9.92
N GLN A 96 -20.61 16.04 -9.36
CA GLN A 96 -21.14 17.32 -8.88
C GLN A 96 -22.25 17.21 -7.81
N ASN A 97 -21.80 17.54 -6.60
CA ASN A 97 -22.51 18.23 -5.53
C ASN A 97 -23.60 17.47 -4.75
N ILE A 98 -23.18 16.83 -3.66
CA ILE A 98 -23.95 16.85 -2.40
C ILE A 98 -23.02 17.43 -1.32
N LYS A 99 -23.56 18.41 -0.60
CA LYS A 99 -22.92 19.23 0.44
C LYS A 99 -22.39 18.40 1.62
N PRO A 100 -21.45 18.96 2.40
CA PRO A 100 -20.62 18.22 3.36
C PRO A 100 -21.36 17.92 4.66
N PRO A 101 -21.09 16.79 5.33
CA PRO A 101 -21.23 16.71 6.77
C PRO A 101 -19.97 17.31 7.39
N GLU A 102 -20.16 18.43 8.07
CA GLU A 102 -19.25 18.97 9.07
C GLU A 102 -18.82 17.87 10.06
N GLN A 103 -17.50 17.73 10.18
CA GLN A 103 -16.76 17.37 11.40
C GLN A 103 -17.29 16.16 12.20
N HIS A 104 -16.75 14.99 11.85
CA HIS A 104 -15.87 14.35 12.82
C HIS A 104 -14.43 14.59 12.36
N ALA A 105 -13.85 15.66 12.88
CA ALA A 105 -12.41 15.76 13.00
C ALA A 105 -11.96 14.70 14.02
N GLU A 106 -11.76 13.47 13.56
CA GLU A 106 -10.52 12.84 13.95
C GLU A 106 -9.49 13.44 13.02
N ALA A 107 -8.67 14.34 13.56
CA ALA A 107 -7.34 14.52 13.04
C ALA A 107 -6.77 13.09 12.91
N GLN A 108 -6.81 12.52 11.72
CA GLN A 108 -5.96 11.39 11.41
C GLN A 108 -4.58 11.99 11.49
N ASN A 109 -3.99 11.94 12.69
CA ASN A 109 -2.58 12.15 12.90
C ASN A 109 -1.89 11.49 11.71
N PRO A 110 -1.04 12.21 10.95
CA PRO A 110 -0.25 11.57 9.91
C PRO A 110 0.40 10.37 10.59
N LYS A 111 0.02 9.13 10.19
CA LYS A 111 0.43 7.85 10.79
C LYS A 111 1.80 8.09 11.41
N GLU A 112 1.84 8.27 12.74
CA GLU A 112 2.96 9.00 13.36
C GLU A 112 4.19 8.12 13.18
N LEU A 113 4.89 8.35 12.07
CA LEU A 113 6.09 7.62 11.72
C LEU A 113 6.99 7.80 12.92
N ALA A 114 7.60 6.71 13.39
CA ALA A 114 8.56 6.77 14.47
C ALA A 114 9.55 7.94 14.26
N THR A 115 10.06 8.52 15.35
CA THR A 115 11.01 9.62 15.28
C THR A 115 12.10 9.28 14.25
N PRO A 116 12.32 10.15 13.24
CA PRO A 116 13.29 9.83 12.22
C PRO A 116 14.66 9.68 12.88
N VAL A 117 15.39 8.63 12.52
CA VAL A 117 16.71 8.35 13.11
C VAL A 117 17.75 9.39 12.69
N GLY A 118 17.41 10.21 11.71
CA GLY A 118 18.15 11.38 11.28
C GLY A 118 17.59 11.93 9.97
N ARG A 119 18.05 13.14 9.65
CA ARG A 119 17.95 13.70 8.29
C ARG A 119 19.20 13.31 7.53
N PHE A 120 19.02 12.73 6.35
CA PHE A 120 20.10 12.27 5.50
C PHE A 120 19.94 12.83 4.09
N THR A 121 21.07 13.01 3.41
CA THR A 121 21.09 13.25 1.97
C THR A 121 20.82 11.95 1.22
N ILE A 122 20.40 12.04 -0.04
CA ILE A 122 20.13 10.85 -0.86
C ILE A 122 21.41 10.01 -0.96
N LYS A 123 22.56 10.64 -1.23
CA LYS A 123 23.85 9.94 -1.28
C LYS A 123 24.14 9.17 0.01
N GLU A 124 23.95 9.79 1.18
CA GLU A 124 24.16 9.13 2.47
C GLU A 124 23.21 7.95 2.69
N ILE A 125 21.96 8.04 2.27
CA ILE A 125 21.02 6.91 2.37
C ILE A 125 21.52 5.75 1.51
N PHE A 126 22.02 5.99 0.31
CA PHE A 126 22.59 4.93 -0.53
C PHE A 126 23.86 4.32 0.07
N GLU A 127 24.70 5.10 0.76
CA GLU A 127 25.91 4.64 1.46
C GLU A 127 25.60 3.87 2.75
N LYS A 128 24.58 4.30 3.49
CA LYS A 128 24.18 3.75 4.81
C LYS A 128 22.91 2.90 4.76
N LYS A 129 22.49 2.46 3.57
CA LYS A 129 21.20 1.75 3.37
C LYS A 129 21.04 0.52 4.27
N ASP A 130 22.12 -0.22 4.49
CA ASP A 130 22.13 -1.43 5.31
C ASP A 130 21.92 -1.10 6.81
N ASP A 131 22.38 0.07 7.26
CA ASP A 131 22.15 0.55 8.64
C ASP A 131 20.78 1.21 8.82
N LEU A 132 20.21 1.72 7.73
CA LEU A 132 18.97 2.50 7.72
C LEU A 132 17.73 1.68 7.35
N VAL A 133 17.89 0.45 6.84
CA VAL A 133 16.78 -0.44 6.50
C VAL A 133 15.83 -0.65 7.70
N GLY A 134 14.53 -0.54 7.45
CA GLY A 134 13.48 -0.65 8.46
C GLY A 134 13.37 0.56 9.40
N LYS A 135 14.26 1.55 9.28
CA LYS A 135 14.21 2.79 10.08
C LYS A 135 13.48 3.89 9.33
N VAL A 136 12.92 4.82 10.10
CA VAL A 136 12.35 6.03 9.56
C VAL A 136 13.46 7.03 9.27
N VAL A 137 13.58 7.46 8.03
CA VAL A 137 14.56 8.45 7.58
C VAL A 137 13.86 9.70 7.08
N GLU A 138 14.54 10.84 7.18
CA GLU A 138 14.07 12.11 6.64
C GLU A 138 15.01 12.62 5.54
N VAL A 139 14.44 13.09 4.43
CA VAL A 139 15.19 13.64 3.29
C VAL A 139 14.55 14.94 2.89
N LYS A 140 15.36 15.98 2.71
CA LYS A 140 14.94 17.21 2.06
C LYS A 140 15.35 17.17 0.59
N GLY A 141 14.43 17.46 -0.32
CA GLY A 141 14.75 17.53 -1.73
C GLY A 141 13.59 18.04 -2.58
N LYS A 142 13.84 18.12 -3.88
CA LYS A 142 12.86 18.55 -4.87
C LYS A 142 12.22 17.35 -5.54
N ILE A 143 10.90 17.39 -5.74
CA ILE A 143 10.18 16.36 -6.49
C ILE A 143 10.55 16.49 -7.98
N SER A 144 11.29 15.54 -8.52
CA SER A 144 11.68 15.53 -9.94
C SER A 144 10.67 14.81 -10.83
N LYS A 145 9.93 13.84 -10.27
CA LYS A 145 8.88 13.12 -10.96
C LYS A 145 7.84 12.63 -9.95
N LEU A 146 6.57 12.74 -10.31
CA LEU A 146 5.45 12.19 -9.57
C LEU A 146 4.69 11.24 -10.49
N SER A 147 4.44 10.02 -10.03
CA SER A 147 3.63 9.04 -10.76
C SER A 147 2.57 8.51 -9.83
N SER A 148 1.37 9.05 -9.97
CA SER A 148 0.26 8.77 -9.06
C SER A 148 -0.50 7.49 -9.42
N GLN A 149 -1.19 6.92 -8.44
CA GLN A 149 -2.08 5.76 -8.59
C GLN A 149 -1.41 4.46 -9.08
N ILE A 150 -0.11 4.29 -8.85
CA ILE A 150 0.61 3.04 -9.16
C ILE A 150 0.57 2.14 -7.92
N MET A 151 -0.18 1.03 -8.00
CA MET A 151 -0.41 0.11 -6.88
C MET A 151 -1.04 0.79 -5.66
N GLY A 152 -2.01 1.68 -5.88
CA GLY A 152 -2.72 2.39 -4.80
C GLY A 152 -1.89 3.44 -4.06
N ARG A 153 -0.68 3.75 -4.55
CA ARG A 153 0.21 4.77 -3.98
C ARG A 153 0.79 5.67 -5.07
N ASP A 154 1.25 6.82 -4.62
CA ASP A 154 1.98 7.77 -5.44
C ASP A 154 3.47 7.53 -5.30
N TRP A 155 4.14 7.45 -6.45
CA TRP A 155 5.57 7.24 -6.58
C TRP A 155 6.24 8.59 -6.80
N VAL A 156 6.90 9.07 -5.76
CA VAL A 156 7.51 10.39 -5.71
C VAL A 156 9.02 10.22 -5.83
N HIS A 157 9.57 10.66 -6.96
CA HIS A 157 11.01 10.74 -7.13
C HIS A 157 11.51 12.05 -6.55
N ILE A 158 12.41 11.97 -5.58
CA ILE A 158 13.06 13.12 -4.96
C ILE A 158 14.53 13.17 -5.34
N GLU A 159 15.00 14.39 -5.60
CA GLU A 159 16.39 14.73 -5.90
C GLU A 159 16.83 15.85 -4.94
N ASP A 160 17.93 15.64 -4.23
CA ASP A 160 18.55 16.63 -3.33
C ASP A 160 19.81 17.27 -3.92
N GLY A 161 20.28 16.76 -5.07
CA GLY A 161 21.48 17.23 -5.76
C GLY A 161 22.80 16.66 -5.25
N THR A 162 22.79 15.74 -4.27
CA THR A 162 24.04 15.20 -3.68
C THR A 162 24.57 13.94 -4.36
N GLY A 163 23.73 13.22 -5.10
CA GLY A 163 24.13 12.00 -5.83
C GLY A 163 24.49 12.23 -7.30
N ALA A 164 25.05 11.21 -7.93
CA ALA A 164 25.50 11.19 -9.32
C ALA A 164 24.60 10.28 -10.18
N LYS A 165 24.20 10.77 -11.37
CA LYS A 165 23.36 9.99 -12.30
C LYS A 165 24.05 8.70 -12.75
N GLN A 166 25.37 8.76 -12.91
CA GLN A 166 26.23 7.66 -13.32
C GLN A 166 26.20 6.51 -12.30
N GLU A 167 26.02 6.83 -11.03
CA GLU A 167 25.97 5.87 -9.92
C GLU A 167 24.53 5.47 -9.54
N ASN A 168 23.52 5.99 -10.26
CA ASN A 168 22.09 5.80 -9.98
C ASN A 168 21.67 6.15 -8.53
N ASN A 169 22.46 6.97 -7.83
CA ASN A 169 22.20 7.43 -6.46
C ASN A 169 21.77 8.91 -6.41
N ASN A 170 21.46 9.52 -7.57
CA ASN A 170 21.04 10.92 -7.66
C ASN A 170 19.58 11.17 -7.27
N LYS A 171 18.79 10.11 -7.13
CA LYS A 171 17.36 10.17 -6.83
C LYS A 171 16.94 9.01 -5.95
N ILE A 172 15.91 9.22 -5.16
CA ILE A 172 15.27 8.18 -4.35
C ILE A 172 13.76 8.20 -4.56
N ILE A 173 13.12 7.05 -4.42
CA ILE A 173 11.68 6.90 -4.59
C ILE A 173 11.02 6.81 -3.21
N PHE A 174 10.02 7.66 -3.01
CA PHE A 174 9.12 7.61 -1.88
C PHE A 174 7.74 7.15 -2.36
N ARG A 175 7.14 6.19 -1.65
CA ARG A 175 5.75 5.80 -1.86
C ARG A 175 4.88 6.43 -0.78
N THR A 176 3.86 7.16 -1.18
CA THR A 176 2.94 7.83 -0.27
C THR A 176 1.49 7.64 -0.68
N THR A 177 0.59 7.80 0.28
CA THR A 177 -0.85 8.01 0.04
C THR A 177 -1.25 9.48 0.23
N GLN A 178 -0.29 10.35 0.57
CA GLN A 178 -0.51 11.77 0.75
C GLN A 178 -0.80 12.45 -0.59
N VAL A 179 -1.85 13.27 -0.59
CA VAL A 179 -2.26 14.08 -1.73
C VAL A 179 -1.69 15.50 -1.64
N GLY A 180 -1.68 16.24 -2.75
CA GLY A 180 -1.27 17.66 -2.77
C GLY A 180 0.21 17.92 -3.03
N LEU A 181 0.93 16.92 -3.57
CA LEU A 181 2.31 17.04 -4.03
C LEU A 181 2.34 17.40 -5.52
N ALA A 182 3.28 18.25 -5.92
CA ALA A 182 3.51 18.59 -7.31
C ALA A 182 4.99 18.42 -7.70
N VAL A 183 5.23 18.07 -8.96
CA VAL A 183 6.58 18.08 -9.53
C VAL A 183 7.14 19.50 -9.45
N GLY A 184 8.36 19.63 -8.93
CA GLY A 184 9.02 20.92 -8.69
C GLY A 184 8.92 21.42 -7.26
N ASP A 185 8.03 20.86 -6.43
CA ASP A 185 7.95 21.24 -5.01
C ASP A 185 9.24 20.85 -4.28
N GLU A 186 9.76 21.76 -3.46
CA GLU A 186 10.77 21.45 -2.44
C GLU A 186 10.05 20.97 -1.18
N VAL A 187 10.35 19.74 -0.76
CA VAL A 187 9.66 19.06 0.34
C VAL A 187 10.66 18.37 1.27
N VAL A 188 10.26 18.20 2.51
CA VAL A 188 10.90 17.30 3.47
C VAL A 188 10.05 16.03 3.57
N GLY A 189 10.56 14.95 3.01
CA GLY A 189 9.95 13.63 3.00
C GLY A 189 10.48 12.76 4.14
N LYS A 190 9.58 12.18 4.92
CA LYS A 190 9.87 11.25 6.01
C LYS A 190 9.21 9.91 5.70
N GLY A 191 9.90 8.78 5.87
CA GLY A 191 9.30 7.45 5.65
C GLY A 191 10.22 6.31 6.04
N VAL A 192 9.74 5.07 5.93
CA VAL A 192 10.51 3.87 6.30
C VAL A 192 11.36 3.40 5.12
N LEU A 193 12.66 3.25 5.32
CA LEU A 193 13.56 2.78 4.27
C LEU A 193 13.48 1.26 4.09
N TYR A 194 13.34 0.80 2.85
CA TYR A 194 13.43 -0.59 2.45
C TYR A 194 14.50 -0.77 1.37
N VAL A 195 15.18 -1.91 1.41
CA VAL A 195 16.15 -2.34 0.39
C VAL A 195 15.64 -3.59 -0.31
N ASN A 196 16.07 -3.79 -1.55
CA ASN A 196 15.77 -4.98 -2.36
C ASN A 196 14.27 -5.32 -2.42
N LYS A 197 13.44 -4.29 -2.57
CA LYS A 197 11.99 -4.44 -2.59
C LYS A 197 11.54 -4.92 -3.96
N ASP A 198 10.96 -6.10 -4.00
CA ASP A 198 10.35 -6.67 -5.20
C ASP A 198 8.83 -6.52 -5.14
N PHE A 199 8.25 -5.91 -6.17
CA PHE A 199 6.80 -5.79 -6.36
C PHE A 199 6.25 -6.80 -7.38
N GLY A 200 7.07 -7.74 -7.84
CA GLY A 200 6.73 -8.72 -8.86
C GLY A 200 6.79 -8.14 -10.27
N TYR A 201 6.59 -8.98 -11.29
CA TYR A 201 6.51 -8.58 -12.71
C TYR A 201 7.69 -7.74 -13.22
N GLY A 202 8.88 -7.89 -12.61
CA GLY A 202 10.09 -7.14 -12.97
C GLY A 202 10.26 -5.79 -12.28
N TYR A 203 9.36 -5.41 -11.37
CA TYR A 203 9.44 -4.17 -10.59
C TYR A 203 10.28 -4.36 -9.32
N PHE A 204 11.59 -4.40 -9.50
CA PHE A 204 12.56 -4.48 -8.42
C PHE A 204 13.18 -3.12 -8.11
N TYR A 205 13.17 -2.74 -6.84
CA TYR A 205 13.74 -1.48 -6.35
C TYR A 205 14.83 -1.78 -5.32
N PRO A 206 16.11 -1.49 -5.61
CA PRO A 206 17.19 -1.75 -4.67
C PRO A 206 17.08 -0.88 -3.41
N LEU A 207 16.41 0.28 -3.51
CA LEU A 207 16.19 1.21 -2.42
C LEU A 207 14.86 1.95 -2.64
N ILE A 208 13.98 1.95 -1.64
CA ILE A 208 12.70 2.63 -1.68
C ILE A 208 12.28 3.06 -0.28
N ILE A 209 11.62 4.20 -0.17
CA ILE A 209 11.04 4.66 1.09
C ILE A 209 9.53 4.49 1.02
N GLU A 210 8.95 3.77 1.98
CA GLU A 210 7.51 3.51 2.04
C GLU A 210 6.83 4.25 3.19
N ASP A 211 5.51 4.32 3.11
CA ASP A 211 4.65 5.06 4.05
C ASP A 211 5.12 6.51 4.24
N ALA A 212 5.56 7.14 3.13
CA ALA A 212 6.15 8.45 3.17
C ALA A 212 5.12 9.54 3.48
N VAL A 213 5.53 10.51 4.29
CA VAL A 213 4.80 11.74 4.59
C VAL A 213 5.70 12.92 4.24
N PHE A 214 5.13 13.94 3.62
CA PHE A 214 5.84 15.12 3.14
C PHE A 214 5.35 16.38 3.84
N SER A 215 6.30 17.26 4.11
CA SER A 215 6.08 18.60 4.66
C SER A 215 6.73 19.64 3.73
N LYS A 216 6.10 20.81 3.61
CA LYS A 216 6.58 21.95 2.82
C LYS A 216 7.21 22.99 3.75
#